data_AF-A0A6G9YTB0-F1
#
_entry.id   AF-A0A6G9YTB0-F1
#
_cell.length_a   1.000
_cell.length_b   1.000
_cell.length_c   1.000
_cell.angle_alpha   90.00
_cell.angle_beta   90.00
_cell.angle_gamma   90.00
#
_symmetry.space_group_name_H-M   'P 1'
#
loop_
_entity.id
_entity.type
_entity.pdbx_description
1 polymer ?
#
loop_
_entity_poly.entity_id
_entity_poly.type
_entity_poly.pdbx_seq_one_letter_code
_entity_poly.pdbx_strand_id
1 'polypeptide(L)' 'MVLDQLSIGSWVVIGEHCSVRRAPLPDGDYLNFIFESGGNEFEFALAPGVLRRMVALSTIPPPGEHRSGDAEVR' A
#
# COMPACT_ATOMS: atom_id res chain seq x y z
N MET A 1 13.30 6.18 10.28
CA MET A 1 12.26 6.56 9.31
C MET A 1 10.94 6.66 10.06
N VAL A 2 10.36 7.85 10.14
CA VAL A 2 9.03 8.04 10.72
C VAL A 2 8.04 7.50 9.68
N LEU A 3 7.32 6.45 10.02
CA LEU A 3 6.17 5.98 9.24
C LEU A 3 5.14 7.10 9.32
N ASP A 4 5.03 7.92 8.27
CA ASP A 4 4.03 8.98 8.24
C ASP A 4 2.66 8.31 8.30
N GLN A 5 1.99 8.42 9.44
CA GLN A 5 0.72 7.76 9.67
C GLN A 5 -0.30 8.42 8.73
N LEU A 6 -1.03 7.63 7.95
CA LEU A 6 -2.20 8.07 7.19
C LEU A 6 -3.29 8.52 8.18
N SER A 7 -3.14 9.72 8.75
CA SER A 7 -4.17 10.39 9.50
C SER A 7 -5.35 10.67 8.58
N ILE A 8 -6.56 10.55 9.14
CA ILE A 8 -7.80 10.80 8.40
C ILE A 8 -7.73 12.21 7.82
N GLY A 9 -7.93 12.33 6.50
CA GLY A 9 -7.90 13.61 5.79
C GLY A 9 -6.51 14.07 5.30
N SER A 10 -5.43 13.38 5.65
CA SER A 10 -4.08 13.67 5.13
C SER A 10 -3.78 12.87 3.87
N TRP A 11 -3.20 13.53 2.87
CA TRP A 11 -2.73 12.90 1.63
C TRP A 11 -1.27 12.47 1.76
N VAL A 12 -0.96 11.27 1.25
CA VAL A 12 0.39 10.72 1.10
C VAL A 12 0.59 10.36 -0.37
N VAL A 13 1.69 10.79 -0.96
CA VAL A 13 2.02 10.49 -2.36
C VAL A 13 2.73 9.13 -2.44
N ILE A 14 2.17 8.19 -3.22
CA ILE A 14 2.70 6.86 -3.49
C ILE A 14 3.14 6.81 -4.96
N GLY A 15 4.45 6.91 -5.21
CA GLY A 15 4.98 6.97 -6.59
C GLY A 15 4.82 8.35 -7.22
N GLU A 16 5.11 8.51 -8.52
CA GLU A 16 5.24 9.84 -9.12
C GLU A 16 3.91 10.62 -9.24
N HIS A 17 2.75 9.94 -9.26
CA HIS A 17 1.48 10.60 -9.62
C HIS A 17 0.23 10.07 -8.91
N CYS A 18 0.37 9.26 -7.85
CA CYS A 18 -0.77 8.75 -7.11
C CYS A 18 -0.72 9.26 -5.68
N SER A 19 -1.75 9.97 -5.23
CA SER A 19 -1.92 10.36 -3.83
C SER A 19 -2.98 9.50 -3.16
N VAL A 20 -2.77 9.13 -1.90
CA VAL A 20 -3.75 8.37 -1.12
C VAL A 20 -4.06 9.12 0.17
N ARG A 21 -5.32 9.08 0.60
CA ARG A 21 -5.72 9.52 1.94
C ARG A 21 -6.62 8.50 2.59
N ARG A 22 -6.62 8.47 3.92
CA ARG A 22 -7.64 7.77 4.69
C ARG A 22 -8.90 8.64 4.80
N ALA A 23 -10.04 8.05 4.53
CA ALA A 23 -11.35 8.70 4.65
C ALA A 23 -12.18 8.05 5.77
N PRO A 24 -13.10 8.79 6.40
CA PRO A 24 -14.08 8.20 7.30
C PRO A 24 -15.04 7.30 6.51
N LEU A 25 -15.48 6.21 7.13
CA LEU A 25 -16.56 5.36 6.65
C LEU A 25 -17.61 5.26 7.76
N PRO A 26 -18.92 5.31 7.44
CA PRO A 26 -19.98 5.25 8.45
C PRO A 26 -19.96 3.97 9.29
N ASP A 27 -19.58 2.84 8.67
CA ASP A 27 -19.45 1.54 9.34
C ASP A 27 -18.00 1.28 9.76
N GLY A 28 -17.79 1.20 11.08
CA GLY A 28 -16.47 1.13 11.71
C GLY A 28 -15.66 -0.16 11.48
N ASP A 29 -16.22 -1.12 10.76
CA ASP A 29 -15.58 -2.42 10.51
C ASP A 29 -14.60 -2.39 9.32
N TYR A 30 -14.61 -1.31 8.53
CA TYR A 30 -13.78 -1.16 7.35
C TYR A 30 -12.93 0.11 7.40
N LEU A 31 -11.77 0.05 6.75
CA LEU A 31 -10.89 1.17 6.51
C LEU A 31 -11.11 1.67 5.09
N ASN A 32 -11.39 2.97 4.94
CA ASN A 32 -11.60 3.57 3.64
C ASN A 32 -10.41 4.42 3.19
N PHE A 33 -10.03 4.24 1.93
CA PHE A 33 -8.93 4.94 1.28
C PHE A 33 -9.44 5.59 0.00
N ILE A 34 -9.00 6.83 -0.25
CA ILE A 34 -9.26 7.52 -1.51
C ILE A 34 -7.91 7.71 -2.19
N PHE A 35 -7.81 7.19 -3.41
CA PHE A 35 -6.67 7.35 -4.29
C PHE A 35 -7.00 8.42 -5.32
N GLU A 36 -6.12 9.38 -5.52
CA GLU A 36 -6.20 10.37 -6.59
C GLU A 36 -5.01 10.18 -7.53
N SER A 37 -5.31 10.13 -8.83
CA SER A 37 -4.29 10.06 -9.88
C SER A 37 -4.80 10.77 -11.12
N GLY A 38 -4.11 11.85 -11.51
CA GLY A 38 -4.41 12.58 -12.73
C GLY A 38 -5.81 13.20 -12.74
N GLY A 39 -6.30 13.64 -11.57
CA GLY A 39 -7.62 14.25 -11.41
C GLY A 39 -8.78 13.26 -11.30
N ASN A 40 -8.51 11.95 -11.31
CA ASN A 40 -9.51 10.93 -11.03
C ASN A 40 -9.37 10.42 -9.60
N GLU A 41 -10.49 10.33 -8.89
CA GLU A 41 -10.55 9.74 -7.56
C GLU A 41 -11.14 8.31 -7.61
N PHE A 42 -10.55 7.40 -6.85
CA PHE A 42 -11.02 6.03 -6.64
C PHE A 42 -11.11 5.72 -5.15
N GLU A 43 -12.26 5.22 -4.72
CA GLU A 43 -12.53 4.85 -3.32
C GLU A 43 -12.36 3.35 -3.11
N PHE A 44 -11.70 2.98 -2.02
CA PHE A 44 -11.40 1.60 -1.69
C PHE A 44 -11.59 1.31 -0.19
N ALA A 45 -12.60 0.50 0.12
CA ALA A 45 -12.86 0.02 1.47
C ALA A 45 -12.26 -1.38 1.68
N LEU A 46 -11.52 -1.54 2.78
CA LEU A 46 -10.87 -2.79 3.16
C LEU A 46 -11.14 -3.15 4.60
N ALA A 47 -11.46 -4.41 4.86
CA ALA A 47 -11.46 -4.93 6.22
C ALA A 47 -10.02 -4.91 6.78
N PRO A 48 -9.81 -4.53 8.05
CA PRO A 48 -8.48 -4.51 8.67
C PRO A 48 -7.73 -5.84 8.60
N GLY A 49 -8.44 -6.97 8.55
CA GLY A 49 -7.84 -8.30 8.35
C GLY A 49 -7.19 -8.47 6.97
N VAL A 50 -7.81 -7.94 5.93
CA VAL A 50 -7.30 -8.01 4.55
C VAL A 50 -6.03 -7.16 4.42
N LEU A 51 -6.05 -5.93 4.94
CA LEU A 51 -4.88 -5.05 4.91
C LEU A 51 -3.67 -5.69 5.62
N ARG A 52 -3.89 -6.29 6.81
CA ARG A 52 -2.84 -7.03 7.53
C ARG A 52 -2.28 -8.18 6.69
N ARG A 53 -3.13 -8.90 5.95
CA ARG A 53 -2.68 -9.98 5.08
C ARG A 53 -1.88 -9.47 3.88
N MET A 54 -2.29 -8.36 3.27
CA MET A 54 -1.54 -7.73 2.17
C MET A 54 -0.12 -7.32 2.62
N VAL A 55 -0.01 -6.70 3.80
CA VAL A 55 1.31 -6.35 4.40
C VAL A 55 2.15 -7.60 4.66
N ALA A 56 1.56 -8.68 5.15
CA ALA A 56 2.28 -9.93 5.34
C ALA A 56 2.80 -10.49 4.00
N LEU A 57 1.99 -10.42 2.93
CA LEU A 57 2.38 -10.90 1.61
C LEU A 57 3.46 -10.02 0.95
N SER A 58 3.49 -8.71 1.18
CA SER A 58 4.51 -7.83 0.61
C SER A 58 5.93 -8.06 1.16
N THR A 59 6.06 -8.80 2.28
CA THR A 59 7.35 -9.22 2.82
C THR A 59 7.88 -10.51 2.22
N ILE A 60 7.05 -11.21 1.43
CA ILE A 60 7.44 -12.46 0.77
C ILE A 60 8.05 -12.09 -0.58
N PRO A 61 9.29 -12.49 -0.89
CA PRO A 61 9.88 -12.28 -2.20
C PRO A 61 9.02 -12.94 -3.29
N PRO A 62 8.89 -12.34 -4.48
CA PRO A 62 8.17 -12.97 -5.57
C PRO A 62 8.83 -14.32 -5.92
N PRO A 63 8.06 -15.38 -6.18
CA PRO A 63 8.63 -16.66 -6.57
C PRO A 63 9.31 -16.51 -7.95
N GLY A 64 10.65 -16.46 -7.95
CA GLY A 64 11.45 -16.33 -9.17
C GLY A 64 12.70 -15.45 -9.06
N GLU A 65 12.87 -14.65 -8.01
CA GLU A 65 14.14 -13.95 -7.76
C GLU A 65 15.17 -14.91 -7.15
N HIS A 66 15.55 -15.93 -7.92
CA HIS A 66 16.83 -16.59 -7.71
C HIS A 66 17.90 -15.54 -8.05
N ARG A 67 18.65 -15.09 -7.04
CA ARG A 67 19.89 -14.32 -7.25
C ARG A 67 20.79 -15.10 -8.20
N SER A 68 20.75 -14.75 -9.48
CA SER A 68 21.75 -15.14 -10.47
C SER A 68 22.99 -14.31 -10.16
N GLY A 69 23.80 -14.79 -9.21
CA GLY A 69 24.91 -14.04 -8.65
C GLY A 69 25.84 -14.90 -7.82
N ASP A 70 26.04 -16.15 -8.21
CA ASP A 70 27.19 -16.98 -7.81
C ASP A 70 27.57 -17.84 -9.02
N ALA A 71 28.11 -17.18 -10.05
CA ALA A 71 28.88 -17.88 -11.08
C ALA A 71 30.38 -17.69 -10.74
N GLU A 72 30.91 -18.75 -10.14
CA GLU A 72 32.30 -19.11 -9.91
C GLU A 72 33.27 -18.53 -10.97
N VAL A 73 34.17 -17.64 -10.55
CA VAL A 73 35.37 -17.28 -11.32
C VAL A 73 36.40 -18.38 -11.07
N ARG A 74 36.64 -19.21 -12.09
CA ARG A 74 37.84 -20.04 -12.21
C ARG A 74 38.95 -19.28 -12.93
#